data_AF-A0A0D2MUW2-F1
#
_entry.id   AF-A0A0D2MUW2-F1
#
_cell.length_a   1.000
_cell.length_b   1.000
_cell.length_c   1.000
_cell.angle_alpha   90.00
_cell.angle_beta   90.00
_cell.angle_gamma   90.00
#
_symmetry.space_group_name_H-M   'P 1'
#
loop_
_entity.id
_entity.type
_entity.pdbx_description
1 polymer ?
#
loop_
_entity_poly.entity_id
_entity_poly.type
_entity_poly.pdbx_seq_one_letter_code
_entity_poly.pdbx_strand_id
1 'polypeptide(L)'
;MMQRNAGSFQQRGCSTVARSVRSTPAVHAARAATADAQPSTSGRDERIVSILIECGALTEADVAAAAPALAGADEAALRASLTALAARFKPRHVRDIAVGSPQALRLDLKSWITFLEAWATDDVVWSVLRYQHAALASTDVFRAGRAILFLRNLGPWSDREIATRVLLCHARLLAAEEAALEGTLARLRALGLSEERVQEMLYHFPGILYDFGDEQLALAERVFERNRTKYAFMGSYEV
;
A
#
# COMPACT_ATOMS: atom_id res chain seq x y z
N MET A 1 41.52 45.28 12.50
CA MET A 1 42.78 44.53 12.43
C MET A 1 42.67 43.30 13.32
N MET A 2 42.22 42.17 12.78
CA MET A 2 42.28 40.86 13.44
C MET A 2 42.57 39.82 12.38
N GLN A 3 43.62 39.05 12.62
CA GLN A 3 44.25 38.09 11.70
C GLN A 3 43.67 36.69 11.89
N ARG A 4 43.59 35.97 10.75
CA ARG A 4 43.86 34.54 10.49
C ARG A 4 43.26 33.48 11.43
N ASN A 5 42.54 32.52 10.83
CA ASN A 5 43.10 31.17 10.67
C ASN A 5 42.37 30.38 9.59
N ALA A 6 43.14 29.97 8.57
CA ALA A 6 42.77 28.98 7.57
C ALA A 6 43.28 27.62 8.07
N GLY A 7 42.39 26.65 8.20
CA GLY A 7 42.71 25.26 8.53
C GLY A 7 42.36 24.37 7.36
N SER A 8 43.34 24.12 6.49
CA SER A 8 43.36 23.03 5.51
C SER A 8 43.56 21.69 6.24
N PHE A 9 42.76 20.66 5.92
CA PHE A 9 43.14 19.29 6.27
C PHE A 9 42.93 18.30 5.12
N GLN A 10 43.88 17.38 5.06
CA GLN A 10 44.34 16.63 3.91
C GLN A 10 43.42 15.49 3.47
N GLN A 11 43.42 15.28 2.16
CA GLN A 11 43.19 14.01 1.49
C GLN A 11 44.09 12.90 2.07
N ARG A 12 43.52 11.73 2.33
CA ARG A 12 44.22 10.45 2.20
C ARG A 12 43.33 9.48 1.43
N GLY A 13 43.81 9.08 0.27
CA GLY A 13 43.32 7.91 -0.44
C GLY A 13 43.78 6.63 0.27
N CYS A 14 43.03 5.56 0.05
CA CYS A 14 43.56 4.22 0.13
C CYS A 14 42.88 3.39 -0.96
N SER A 15 43.62 3.21 -2.06
CA SER A 15 43.34 2.20 -3.07
C SER A 15 43.81 0.86 -2.54
N THR A 16 43.00 -0.20 -2.62
CA THR A 16 43.54 -1.56 -2.75
C THR A 16 42.63 -2.42 -3.61
N VAL A 17 43.31 -3.06 -4.56
CA VAL A 17 42.85 -3.94 -5.62
C VAL A 17 42.90 -5.39 -5.12
N ALA A 18 41.86 -6.18 -5.38
CA ALA A 18 41.91 -7.65 -5.50
C ALA A 18 40.74 -8.06 -6.41
N ARG A 19 40.94 -8.31 -7.71
CA ARG A 19 41.50 -9.51 -8.38
C ARG A 19 40.71 -10.80 -8.14
N SER A 20 39.71 -11.00 -9.02
CA SER A 20 39.43 -12.20 -9.82
C SER A 20 39.65 -13.58 -9.20
N VAL A 21 38.55 -14.35 -9.08
CA VAL A 21 38.51 -15.76 -9.48
C VAL A 21 37.23 -16.01 -10.26
N ARG A 22 37.38 -16.32 -11.55
CA ARG A 22 36.36 -16.97 -12.38
C ARG A 22 36.33 -18.44 -11.97
N SER A 23 35.16 -18.96 -11.62
CA SER A 23 34.89 -20.39 -11.54
C SER A 23 33.89 -20.78 -12.63
N THR A 24 34.36 -21.60 -13.55
CA THR A 24 33.63 -22.23 -14.67
C THR A 24 32.60 -23.26 -14.18
N PRO A 25 31.58 -23.58 -15.00
CA PRO A 25 30.49 -24.47 -14.62
C PRO A 25 30.91 -25.94 -14.78
N ALA A 26 30.68 -26.75 -13.75
CA ALA A 26 30.78 -28.20 -13.84
C ALA A 26 29.42 -28.77 -14.26
N VAL A 27 29.36 -29.20 -15.52
CA VAL A 27 28.31 -30.05 -16.08
C VAL A 27 28.55 -31.46 -15.55
N HIS A 28 27.66 -31.96 -14.71
CA HIS A 28 27.47 -33.40 -14.53
C HIS A 28 26.00 -33.74 -14.61
N ALA A 29 25.67 -34.45 -15.69
CA ALA A 29 24.44 -35.17 -15.86
C ALA A 29 24.34 -36.31 -14.84
N ALA A 30 23.24 -36.37 -14.11
CA ALA A 30 22.77 -37.60 -13.48
C ALA A 30 21.29 -37.77 -13.87
N ARG A 31 21.05 -38.88 -14.55
CA ARG A 31 19.79 -39.32 -15.15
C ARG A 31 19.10 -40.27 -14.16
N ALA A 32 17.78 -40.17 -14.10
CA ALA A 32 16.82 -41.14 -13.57
C ALA A 32 16.70 -41.31 -12.05
N ALA A 33 15.68 -40.66 -11.49
CA ALA A 33 14.75 -41.27 -10.55
C ALA A 33 13.34 -40.75 -10.88
N THR A 34 12.65 -41.44 -11.78
CA THR A 34 11.20 -41.43 -11.89
C THR A 34 10.62 -42.06 -10.64
N ALA A 35 9.95 -41.25 -9.82
CA ALA A 35 8.95 -41.68 -8.87
C ALA A 35 7.90 -40.56 -8.78
N ASP A 36 6.70 -40.91 -9.22
CA ASP A 36 5.48 -40.14 -9.15
C ASP A 36 5.26 -39.48 -7.79
N ALA A 37 5.11 -38.16 -7.83
CA ALA A 37 4.28 -37.42 -6.90
C ALA A 37 3.83 -36.14 -7.60
N GLN A 38 2.95 -36.26 -8.60
CA GLN A 38 2.08 -35.13 -8.91
C GLN A 38 1.24 -34.87 -7.65
N PRO A 39 1.32 -33.68 -7.02
CA PRO A 39 0.31 -33.32 -6.05
C PRO A 39 -1.03 -33.37 -6.81
N SER A 40 -2.01 -34.07 -6.25
CA SER A 40 -3.38 -34.13 -6.75
C SER A 40 -4.03 -32.75 -6.68
N THR A 41 -3.65 -31.86 -7.60
CA THR A 41 -4.17 -30.49 -7.73
C THR A 41 -5.56 -30.49 -8.36
N SER A 42 -5.91 -31.51 -9.15
CA SER A 42 -7.19 -31.53 -9.88
C SER A 42 -8.40 -31.45 -8.95
N GLY A 43 -8.41 -32.21 -7.84
CA GLY A 43 -9.54 -32.23 -6.92
C GLY A 43 -9.73 -30.96 -6.09
N ARG A 44 -8.67 -30.16 -5.89
CA ARG A 44 -8.75 -28.89 -5.15
C ARG A 44 -9.24 -27.76 -6.04
N ASP A 45 -8.79 -27.74 -7.30
CA ASP A 45 -9.24 -26.76 -8.29
C ASP A 45 -10.71 -26.99 -8.65
N GLU A 46 -11.17 -28.24 -8.73
CA GLU A 46 -12.59 -28.60 -8.92
C GLU A 46 -13.49 -28.06 -7.78
N ARG A 47 -13.04 -28.07 -6.53
CA ARG A 47 -13.82 -27.55 -5.39
C ARG A 47 -13.95 -26.03 -5.40
N ILE A 48 -12.87 -25.34 -5.78
CA ILE A 48 -12.91 -23.87 -5.95
C ILE A 48 -13.90 -23.50 -7.04
N VAL A 49 -13.93 -24.26 -8.14
CA VAL A 49 -14.92 -24.10 -9.22
C VAL A 49 -16.34 -24.24 -8.70
N SER A 50 -16.64 -25.31 -7.95
CA SER A 50 -17.99 -25.51 -7.36
C SER A 50 -18.39 -24.37 -6.43
N ILE A 51 -17.49 -23.90 -5.55
CA ILE A 51 -17.77 -22.79 -4.61
C ILE A 51 -18.13 -21.51 -5.37
N LEU A 52 -17.38 -21.19 -6.42
CA LEU A 52 -17.60 -20.00 -7.23
C LEU A 52 -18.95 -20.03 -7.97
N ILE A 53 -19.36 -21.20 -8.48
CA ILE A 53 -20.67 -21.39 -9.11
C ILE A 53 -21.79 -21.30 -8.07
N GLU A 54 -21.67 -22.05 -6.96
CA GLU A 54 -22.68 -22.13 -5.90
C GLU A 54 -22.93 -20.78 -5.22
N CYS A 55 -21.86 -20.05 -4.88
CA CYS A 55 -21.94 -18.85 -4.03
C CYS A 55 -21.93 -17.54 -4.82
N GLY A 56 -21.35 -17.55 -6.03
CA GLY A 56 -21.18 -16.34 -6.86
C GLY A 56 -22.16 -16.23 -8.02
N ALA A 57 -22.95 -17.27 -8.30
CA ALA A 57 -23.77 -17.39 -9.51
C ALA A 57 -22.94 -17.14 -10.80
N LEU A 58 -21.72 -17.68 -10.82
CA LEU A 58 -20.76 -17.49 -11.91
C LEU A 58 -20.93 -18.54 -13.00
N THR A 59 -20.65 -18.16 -14.25
CA THR A 59 -20.61 -19.11 -15.37
C THR A 59 -19.28 -19.88 -15.36
N GLU A 60 -19.22 -21.04 -16.01
CA GLU A 60 -17.98 -21.81 -16.15
C GLU A 60 -16.83 -20.99 -16.75
N ALA A 61 -17.15 -20.09 -17.70
CA ALA A 61 -16.17 -19.17 -18.29
C ALA A 61 -15.63 -18.15 -17.29
N ASP A 62 -16.48 -17.60 -16.42
CA ASP A 62 -16.07 -16.67 -15.35
C ASP A 62 -15.14 -17.37 -14.36
N VAL A 63 -15.45 -18.62 -14.02
CA VAL A 63 -14.63 -19.42 -13.11
C VAL A 63 -13.28 -19.76 -13.72
N ALA A 64 -13.22 -20.16 -14.99
CA ALA A 64 -11.97 -20.44 -15.68
C ALA A 64 -11.02 -19.23 -15.68
N ALA A 65 -11.57 -18.01 -15.76
CA ALA A 65 -10.79 -16.77 -15.66
C ALA A 65 -10.28 -16.50 -14.23
N ALA A 66 -11.07 -16.81 -13.20
CA ALA A 66 -10.75 -16.54 -11.80
C ALA A 66 -9.81 -17.59 -11.17
N ALA A 67 -9.93 -18.86 -11.58
CA ALA A 67 -9.27 -20.00 -10.96
C ALA A 67 -7.74 -19.87 -10.82
N PRO A 68 -6.97 -19.40 -11.81
CA PRO A 68 -5.51 -19.27 -11.68
C PRO A 68 -5.09 -18.34 -10.54
N ALA A 69 -5.83 -17.25 -10.32
CA ALA A 69 -5.53 -16.29 -9.25
C ALA A 69 -5.91 -16.81 -7.86
N LEU A 70 -6.81 -17.79 -7.80
CA LEU A 70 -7.30 -18.41 -6.57
C LEU A 70 -6.63 -19.75 -6.25
N ALA A 71 -5.67 -20.19 -7.08
CA ALA A 71 -4.93 -21.42 -6.86
C ALA A 71 -4.31 -21.44 -5.45
N GLY A 72 -4.59 -22.52 -4.71
CA GLY A 72 -4.13 -22.70 -3.32
C GLY A 72 -4.87 -21.86 -2.27
N ALA A 73 -5.96 -21.17 -2.63
CA ALA A 73 -6.81 -20.49 -1.64
C ALA A 73 -7.41 -21.49 -0.63
N ASP A 74 -7.75 -20.97 0.55
CA ASP A 74 -8.54 -21.68 1.56
C ASP A 74 -10.01 -21.67 1.12
N GLU A 75 -10.59 -22.86 0.96
CA GLU A 75 -11.98 -23.06 0.51
C GLU A 75 -13.00 -22.46 1.48
N ALA A 76 -12.77 -22.58 2.80
CA ALA A 76 -13.68 -22.07 3.81
C ALA A 76 -13.64 -20.54 3.85
N ALA A 77 -12.43 -19.96 3.75
CA ALA A 77 -12.25 -18.51 3.67
C ALA A 77 -12.90 -17.94 2.39
N LEU A 78 -12.69 -18.59 1.24
CA LEU A 78 -13.28 -18.18 -0.03
C LEU A 78 -14.82 -18.21 0.03
N ARG A 79 -15.40 -19.29 0.56
CA ARG A 79 -16.86 -19.42 0.73
C ARG A 79 -17.41 -18.33 1.65
N ALA A 80 -16.72 -18.03 2.76
CA ALA A 80 -17.11 -16.95 3.67
C ALA A 80 -17.08 -15.58 2.97
N SER A 81 -16.02 -15.30 2.20
CA SER A 81 -15.86 -14.06 1.44
C SER A 81 -16.93 -13.87 0.38
N LEU A 82 -17.26 -14.91 -0.40
CA LEU A 82 -18.34 -14.87 -1.38
C LEU A 82 -19.70 -14.71 -0.72
N THR A 83 -19.94 -15.40 0.40
CA THR A 83 -21.19 -15.26 1.17
C THR A 83 -21.36 -13.84 1.70
N ALA A 84 -20.30 -13.23 2.23
CA ALA A 84 -20.31 -11.86 2.72
C ALA A 84 -20.59 -10.86 1.58
N LEU A 85 -19.98 -11.06 0.41
CA LEU A 85 -20.25 -10.24 -0.77
C LEU A 85 -21.70 -10.38 -1.24
N ALA A 86 -22.21 -11.62 -1.35
CA ALA A 86 -23.58 -11.89 -1.81
C ALA A 86 -24.65 -11.39 -0.82
N ALA A 87 -24.34 -11.36 0.47
CA ALA A 87 -25.24 -10.84 1.50
C ALA A 87 -25.47 -9.31 1.39
N ARG A 88 -24.49 -8.57 0.85
CA ARG A 88 -24.53 -7.10 0.79
C ARG A 88 -24.70 -6.53 -0.61
N PHE A 89 -24.09 -7.16 -1.62
CA PHE A 89 -24.00 -6.61 -2.96
C PHE A 89 -24.84 -7.40 -3.97
N LYS A 90 -25.16 -6.74 -5.08
CA LYS A 90 -25.88 -7.36 -6.20
C LYS A 90 -25.03 -8.48 -6.83
N PRO A 91 -25.64 -9.54 -7.39
CA PRO A 91 -24.91 -10.63 -8.04
C PRO A 91 -23.88 -10.17 -9.08
N ARG A 92 -24.20 -9.12 -9.85
CA ARG A 92 -23.27 -8.51 -10.81
C ARG A 92 -21.96 -8.01 -10.18
N HIS A 93 -22.00 -7.49 -8.95
CA HIS A 93 -20.81 -7.00 -8.25
C HIS A 93 -19.97 -8.19 -7.75
N VAL A 94 -20.61 -9.26 -7.27
CA VAL A 94 -19.89 -10.49 -6.90
C VAL A 94 -19.13 -11.05 -8.11
N ARG A 95 -19.79 -11.08 -9.28
CA ARG A 95 -19.15 -11.42 -10.56
C ARG A 95 -18.01 -10.49 -10.94
N ASP A 96 -18.21 -9.17 -10.85
CA ASP A 96 -17.18 -8.19 -11.18
C ASP A 96 -15.91 -8.37 -10.33
N ILE A 97 -16.02 -8.67 -9.03
CA ILE A 97 -14.85 -9.00 -8.19
C ILE A 97 -14.24 -10.33 -8.60
N ALA A 98 -15.05 -11.39 -8.75
CA ALA A 98 -14.54 -12.72 -9.04
C ALA A 98 -13.76 -12.77 -10.37
N VAL A 99 -14.22 -12.04 -11.38
CA VAL A 99 -13.59 -12.01 -12.71
C VAL A 99 -12.53 -10.91 -12.82
N GLY A 100 -12.85 -9.70 -12.36
CA GLY A 100 -11.99 -8.52 -12.56
C GLY A 100 -10.85 -8.40 -11.54
N SER A 101 -11.08 -8.88 -10.31
CA SER A 101 -10.13 -8.77 -9.20
C SER A 101 -10.16 -10.03 -8.32
N PRO A 102 -9.97 -11.25 -8.85
CA PRO A 102 -10.11 -12.50 -8.09
C PRO A 102 -9.25 -12.55 -6.82
N GLN A 103 -8.08 -11.89 -6.81
CA GLN A 103 -7.22 -11.81 -5.62
C GLN A 103 -7.92 -11.16 -4.42
N ALA A 104 -8.91 -10.29 -4.63
CA ALA A 104 -9.69 -9.67 -3.56
C ALA A 104 -10.50 -10.71 -2.76
N LEU A 105 -10.88 -11.84 -3.37
CA LEU A 105 -11.60 -12.91 -2.69
C LEU A 105 -10.74 -13.67 -1.68
N ARG A 106 -9.41 -13.48 -1.70
CA ARG A 106 -8.47 -14.07 -0.73
C ARG A 106 -8.41 -13.27 0.57
N LEU A 107 -8.97 -12.06 0.59
CA LEU A 107 -9.10 -11.24 1.78
C LEU A 107 -10.18 -11.83 2.69
N ASP A 108 -10.11 -11.53 3.99
CA ASP A 108 -11.25 -11.70 4.90
C ASP A 108 -12.29 -10.60 4.62
N LEU A 109 -13.06 -10.79 3.54
CA LEU A 109 -14.01 -9.78 3.07
C LEU A 109 -15.11 -9.52 4.09
N LYS A 110 -15.47 -10.50 4.93
CA LYS A 110 -16.46 -10.29 5.98
C LYS A 110 -16.00 -9.21 6.96
N SER A 111 -14.79 -9.36 7.52
CA SER A 111 -14.24 -8.38 8.46
C SER A 111 -14.01 -7.03 7.79
N TRP A 112 -13.49 -7.01 6.56
CA TRP A 112 -13.28 -5.77 5.81
C TRP A 112 -14.57 -5.03 5.50
N ILE A 113 -15.61 -5.72 5.06
CA ILE A 113 -16.92 -5.12 4.78
C ILE A 113 -17.47 -4.50 6.07
N THR A 114 -17.54 -5.26 7.17
CA THR A 114 -18.02 -4.74 8.46
C THR A 114 -17.20 -3.53 8.95
N PHE A 115 -15.88 -3.55 8.77
CA PHE A 115 -15.02 -2.42 9.11
C PHE A 115 -15.31 -1.18 8.25
N LEU A 116 -15.37 -1.34 6.92
CA LEU A 116 -15.54 -0.22 5.99
C LEU A 116 -16.93 0.42 6.09
N GLU A 117 -17.95 -0.34 6.46
CA GLU A 117 -19.32 0.16 6.68
C GLU A 117 -19.41 1.24 7.76
N ALA A 118 -18.51 1.24 8.74
CA ALA A 118 -18.45 2.29 9.76
C ALA A 118 -18.05 3.66 9.18
N TRP A 119 -17.44 3.67 7.99
CA TRP A 119 -16.84 4.87 7.40
C TRP A 119 -17.49 5.30 6.10
N ALA A 120 -18.08 4.35 5.35
CA ALA A 120 -18.38 4.52 3.94
C ALA A 120 -19.76 3.95 3.55
N THR A 121 -20.35 4.55 2.52
CA THR A 121 -21.56 4.00 1.87
C THR A 121 -21.23 2.76 1.04
N ASP A 122 -22.24 1.97 0.69
CA ASP A 122 -22.06 0.73 -0.09
C ASP A 122 -21.31 0.94 -1.40
N ASP A 123 -21.56 2.03 -2.11
CA ASP A 123 -20.88 2.33 -3.37
C ASP A 123 -19.38 2.57 -3.15
N VAL A 124 -19.02 3.20 -2.04
CA VAL A 124 -17.63 3.43 -1.67
C VAL A 124 -16.99 2.14 -1.19
N VAL A 125 -17.65 1.38 -0.30
CA VAL A 125 -17.15 0.06 0.15
C VAL A 125 -16.87 -0.83 -1.05
N TRP A 126 -17.82 -0.93 -1.97
CA TRP A 126 -17.68 -1.67 -3.23
C TRP A 126 -16.47 -1.20 -4.03
N SER A 127 -16.32 0.11 -4.21
CA SER A 127 -15.20 0.69 -4.97
C SER A 127 -13.84 0.39 -4.33
N VAL A 128 -13.75 0.45 -3.00
CA VAL A 128 -12.54 0.11 -2.25
C VAL A 128 -12.19 -1.37 -2.45
N LEU A 129 -13.16 -2.27 -2.28
CA LEU A 129 -12.93 -3.71 -2.48
C LEU A 129 -12.52 -4.05 -3.92
N ARG A 130 -13.08 -3.35 -4.91
CA ARG A 130 -12.75 -3.58 -6.32
C ARG A 130 -11.38 -3.05 -6.68
N TYR A 131 -11.09 -1.79 -6.36
CA TYR A 131 -9.93 -1.06 -6.88
C TYR A 131 -8.74 -1.01 -5.93
N GLN A 132 -8.96 -1.15 -4.62
CA GLN A 132 -7.93 -1.02 -3.59
C GLN A 132 -7.60 -2.34 -2.88
N HIS A 133 -8.05 -3.48 -3.42
CA HIS A 133 -7.82 -4.81 -2.83
C HIS A 133 -6.36 -5.13 -2.55
N ALA A 134 -5.42 -4.67 -3.39
CA ALA A 134 -3.99 -4.88 -3.16
C ALA A 134 -3.49 -4.13 -1.92
N ALA A 135 -4.00 -2.92 -1.66
CA ALA A 135 -3.67 -2.17 -0.46
C ALA A 135 -4.26 -2.86 0.78
N LEU A 136 -5.52 -3.32 0.70
CA LEU A 136 -6.16 -4.09 1.77
C LEU A 136 -5.43 -5.40 2.07
N ALA A 137 -4.91 -6.08 1.03
CA ALA A 137 -4.14 -7.32 1.19
C ALA A 137 -2.83 -7.14 1.95
N SER A 138 -2.26 -5.93 1.91
CA SER A 138 -1.01 -5.60 2.60
C SER A 138 -1.19 -5.23 4.08
N THR A 139 -2.43 -5.24 4.59
CA THR A 139 -2.77 -4.79 5.93
C THR A 139 -3.91 -5.62 6.52
N ASP A 140 -4.31 -5.28 7.75
CA ASP A 140 -5.45 -5.85 8.45
C ASP A 140 -6.37 -4.73 8.96
N VAL A 141 -7.60 -5.10 9.33
CA VAL A 141 -8.62 -4.13 9.78
C VAL A 141 -8.20 -3.35 11.03
N PHE A 142 -7.39 -3.96 11.90
CA PHE A 142 -6.93 -3.30 13.13
C PHE A 142 -5.89 -2.22 12.80
N ARG A 143 -4.90 -2.55 11.96
CA ARG A 143 -3.89 -1.60 11.48
C ARG A 143 -4.54 -0.46 10.68
N ALA A 144 -5.46 -0.78 9.78
CA ALA A 144 -6.22 0.24 9.04
C ALA A 144 -7.01 1.15 9.98
N GLY A 145 -7.65 0.59 11.02
CA GLY A 145 -8.35 1.35 12.05
C GLY A 145 -7.42 2.34 12.77
N ARG A 146 -6.22 1.91 13.18
CA ARG A 146 -5.23 2.80 13.80
C ARG A 146 -4.80 3.93 12.87
N ALA A 147 -4.56 3.63 11.58
CA ALA A 147 -4.18 4.65 10.61
C ALA A 147 -5.29 5.71 10.42
N ILE A 148 -6.57 5.29 10.38
CA ILE A 148 -7.70 6.22 10.32
C ILE A 148 -7.82 7.05 11.60
N LEU A 149 -7.68 6.43 12.78
CA LEU A 149 -7.71 7.15 14.06
C LEU A 149 -6.57 8.16 14.17
N PHE A 150 -5.38 7.79 13.70
CA PHE A 150 -4.25 8.70 13.61
C PHE A 150 -4.60 9.93 12.78
N LEU A 151 -5.17 9.75 11.57
CA LEU A 151 -5.60 10.88 10.74
C LEU A 151 -6.62 11.76 11.46
N ARG A 152 -7.64 11.16 12.11
CA ARG A 152 -8.65 11.92 12.88
C ARG A 152 -8.04 12.72 14.03
N ASN A 153 -6.96 12.25 14.64
CA ASN A 153 -6.27 12.98 15.70
C ASN A 153 -5.43 14.16 15.15
N LEU A 154 -5.03 14.12 13.88
CA LEU A 154 -4.25 15.20 13.27
C LEU A 154 -5.09 16.41 12.87
N GLY A 155 -6.39 16.26 12.65
CA GLY A 155 -7.24 17.36 12.20
C GLY A 155 -8.71 16.99 12.11
N PRO A 156 -9.57 17.92 11.67
CA PRO A 156 -11.02 17.73 11.65
C PRO A 156 -11.47 16.86 10.45
N TRP A 157 -10.99 15.62 10.37
CA TRP A 157 -11.41 14.67 9.35
C TRP A 157 -12.80 14.12 9.67
N SER A 158 -13.76 14.40 8.79
CA SER A 158 -15.08 13.76 8.82
C SER A 158 -15.01 12.35 8.23
N ASP A 159 -15.96 11.49 8.62
CA ASP A 159 -16.05 10.13 8.08
C ASP A 159 -16.20 10.14 6.54
N ARG A 160 -16.92 11.14 6.00
CA ARG A 160 -17.04 11.37 4.56
C ARG A 160 -15.69 11.64 3.89
N GLU A 161 -14.80 12.39 4.52
CA GLU A 161 -13.48 12.70 3.96
C GLU A 161 -12.55 11.50 4.05
N ILE A 162 -12.60 10.74 5.15
CA ILE A 162 -11.91 9.45 5.24
C ILE A 162 -12.37 8.54 4.09
N ALA A 163 -13.67 8.39 3.89
CA ALA A 163 -14.22 7.57 2.83
C ALA A 163 -13.78 8.02 1.43
N THR A 164 -13.93 9.30 1.11
CA THR A 164 -13.75 9.79 -0.27
C THR A 164 -12.30 10.10 -0.63
N ARG A 165 -11.46 10.49 0.34
CA ARG A 165 -10.06 10.84 0.10
C ARG A 165 -9.14 9.69 0.48
N VAL A 166 -9.31 9.12 1.67
CA VAL A 166 -8.38 8.11 2.18
C VAL A 166 -8.69 6.75 1.57
N LEU A 167 -9.90 6.23 1.77
CA LEU A 167 -10.23 4.86 1.35
C LEU A 167 -10.21 4.71 -0.17
N LEU A 168 -10.71 5.68 -0.94
CA LEU A 168 -10.76 5.58 -2.40
C LEU A 168 -9.44 5.88 -3.11
N CYS A 169 -8.69 6.88 -2.65
CA CYS A 169 -7.52 7.39 -3.38
C CYS A 169 -6.18 7.07 -2.71
N HIS A 170 -6.17 6.86 -1.40
CA HIS A 170 -4.96 6.72 -0.60
C HIS A 170 -5.00 5.48 0.31
N ALA A 171 -5.60 4.38 -0.15
CA ALA A 171 -5.75 3.15 0.65
C ALA A 171 -4.42 2.56 1.12
N ARG A 172 -3.30 2.86 0.45
CA ARG A 172 -1.94 2.48 0.90
C ARG A 172 -1.61 3.04 2.29
N LEU A 173 -2.21 4.16 2.68
CA LEU A 173 -2.06 4.73 4.02
C LEU A 173 -2.57 3.79 5.11
N LEU A 174 -3.58 2.96 4.80
CA LEU A 174 -4.14 1.98 5.75
C LEU A 174 -3.15 0.86 6.13
N ALA A 175 -2.09 0.68 5.34
CA ALA A 175 -1.03 -0.28 5.61
C ALA A 175 0.15 0.33 6.39
N ALA A 176 0.20 1.66 6.50
CA ALA A 176 1.29 2.35 7.17
C ALA A 176 1.27 2.10 8.68
N GLU A 177 2.45 1.96 9.26
CA GLU A 177 2.60 1.90 10.71
C GLU A 177 2.51 3.31 11.31
N GLU A 178 1.86 3.40 12.46
CA GLU A 178 1.66 4.67 13.17
C GLU A 178 2.97 5.42 13.42
N ALA A 179 4.03 4.71 13.85
CA ALA A 179 5.35 5.28 14.05
C ALA A 179 5.97 5.85 12.75
N ALA A 180 5.69 5.25 11.60
CA ALA A 180 6.14 5.76 10.30
C ALA A 180 5.38 7.05 9.94
N LEU A 181 4.06 7.08 10.17
CA LEU A 181 3.23 8.26 9.96
C LEU A 181 3.68 9.43 10.86
N GLU A 182 3.96 9.16 12.14
CA GLU A 182 4.52 10.12 13.08
C GLU A 182 5.89 10.64 12.64
N GLY A 183 6.76 9.74 12.17
CA GLY A 183 8.08 10.10 11.65
C GLY A 183 7.98 11.06 10.45
N THR A 184 7.08 10.79 9.51
CA THR A 184 6.81 11.68 8.38
C THR A 184 6.29 13.03 8.85
N LEU A 185 5.35 13.04 9.79
CA LEU A 185 4.80 14.27 10.36
C LEU A 185 5.88 15.12 11.06
N ALA A 186 6.76 14.48 11.83
CA ALA A 186 7.89 15.16 12.48
C ALA A 186 8.82 15.81 11.45
N ARG A 187 9.09 15.13 10.32
CA ARG A 187 9.88 15.71 9.20
C ARG A 187 9.18 16.92 8.57
N LEU A 188 7.87 16.86 8.36
CA LEU A 188 7.11 18.01 7.85
C LEU A 188 7.18 19.22 8.79
N ARG A 189 7.07 18.97 10.10
CA ARG A 189 7.20 20.02 11.13
C ARG A 189 8.61 20.60 11.19
N ALA A 190 9.64 19.78 10.96
CA ALA A 190 11.03 20.24 10.91
C ALA A 190 11.30 21.26 9.78
N LEU A 191 10.43 21.33 8.77
CA LEU A 191 10.48 22.37 7.73
C LEU A 191 10.00 23.75 8.20
N GLY A 192 9.56 23.87 9.46
CA GLY A 192 9.08 25.14 10.03
C GLY A 192 7.68 25.54 9.54
N LEU A 193 6.89 24.60 9.04
CA LEU A 193 5.49 24.81 8.68
C LEU A 193 4.63 24.98 9.95
N SER A 194 3.63 25.87 9.93
CA SER A 194 2.65 25.94 11.00
C SER A 194 1.77 24.68 11.01
N GLU A 195 1.21 24.32 12.17
CA GLU A 195 0.34 23.14 12.29
C GLU A 195 -0.87 23.23 11.35
N GLU A 196 -1.47 24.41 11.19
CA GLU A 196 -2.59 24.62 10.26
C GLU A 196 -2.18 24.33 8.83
N ARG A 197 -0.96 24.73 8.43
CA ARG A 197 -0.46 24.47 7.08
C ARG A 197 -0.13 23.00 6.86
N VAL A 198 0.40 22.32 7.87
CA VAL A 198 0.61 20.87 7.83
C VAL A 198 -0.74 20.16 7.69
N GLN A 199 -1.74 20.53 8.48
CA GLN A 199 -3.10 19.97 8.41
C GLN A 199 -3.73 20.19 7.04
N GLU A 200 -3.69 21.42 6.51
CA GLU A 200 -4.20 21.76 5.17
C GLU A 200 -3.50 20.92 4.09
N MET A 201 -2.18 20.78 4.18
CA MET A 201 -1.40 19.99 3.25
C MET A 201 -1.76 18.50 3.31
N LEU A 202 -1.92 17.93 4.51
CA LEU A 202 -2.35 16.55 4.68
C LEU A 202 -3.79 16.33 4.20
N TYR A 203 -4.66 17.32 4.38
CA TYR A 203 -6.03 17.29 3.89
C TYR A 203 -6.11 17.19 2.36
N HIS A 204 -5.29 17.99 1.67
CA HIS A 204 -5.25 18.00 0.20
C HIS A 204 -4.40 16.87 -0.39
N PHE A 205 -3.34 16.46 0.31
CA PHE A 205 -2.37 15.48 -0.17
C PHE A 205 -2.02 14.43 0.91
N PRO A 206 -2.98 13.53 1.27
CA PRO A 206 -2.74 12.49 2.27
C PRO A 206 -1.56 11.58 1.91
N GLY A 207 -1.28 11.43 0.60
CA GLY A 207 -0.17 10.66 0.07
C GLY A 207 1.20 11.02 0.62
N ILE A 208 1.38 12.25 1.09
CA ILE A 208 2.61 12.71 1.71
C ILE A 208 2.98 11.80 2.89
N LEU A 209 2.01 11.27 3.65
CA LEU A 209 2.32 10.48 4.84
C LEU A 209 3.06 9.17 4.55
N TYR A 210 2.94 8.60 3.35
CA TYR A 210 3.59 7.33 2.98
C TYR A 210 4.55 7.41 1.80
N ASP A 211 4.51 8.50 0.99
CA ASP A 211 5.44 8.71 -0.13
C ASP A 211 6.51 9.79 0.16
N PHE A 212 6.47 10.46 1.32
CA PHE A 212 7.43 11.51 1.68
C PHE A 212 8.70 10.93 2.33
N GLY A 213 9.64 10.52 1.47
CA GLY A 213 10.96 10.04 1.85
C GLY A 213 12.04 11.13 1.86
N ASP A 214 13.30 10.69 1.96
CA ASP A 214 14.47 11.57 2.04
C ASP A 214 14.65 12.42 0.77
N GLU A 215 14.30 11.88 -0.40
CA GLU A 215 14.40 12.61 -1.68
C GLU A 215 13.40 13.77 -1.75
N GLN A 216 12.17 13.55 -1.31
CA GLN A 216 11.12 14.57 -1.26
C GLN A 216 11.46 15.65 -0.23
N LEU A 217 12.00 15.24 0.93
CA LEU A 217 12.49 16.17 1.95
C LEU A 217 13.63 17.05 1.39
N ALA A 218 14.65 16.45 0.78
CA ALA A 218 15.76 17.19 0.18
C ALA A 218 15.31 18.11 -0.97
N LEU A 219 14.28 17.72 -1.72
CA LEU A 219 13.66 18.61 -2.71
C LEU A 219 12.94 19.79 -2.04
N ALA A 220 12.14 19.54 -1.00
CA ALA A 220 11.43 20.57 -0.27
C ALA A 220 12.42 21.59 0.33
N GLU A 221 13.46 21.13 1.01
CA GLU A 221 14.51 21.98 1.60
C GLU A 221 15.18 22.88 0.54
N ARG A 222 15.53 22.32 -0.63
CA ARG A 222 16.10 23.11 -1.74
C ARG A 222 15.15 24.18 -2.26
N VAL A 223 13.85 23.86 -2.34
CA VAL A 223 12.83 24.82 -2.77
C VAL A 223 12.65 25.93 -1.74
N PHE A 224 12.63 25.59 -0.44
CA PHE A 224 12.56 26.56 0.64
C PHE A 224 13.76 27.49 0.63
N GLU A 225 14.99 26.97 0.51
CA GLU A 225 16.21 27.78 0.50
C GLU A 225 16.26 28.71 -0.73
N ARG A 226 15.87 28.20 -1.91
CA ARG A 226 15.79 29.01 -3.14
C ARG A 226 14.75 30.14 -3.03
N ASN A 227 13.60 29.87 -2.40
CA ASN A 227 12.59 30.90 -2.20
C ASN A 227 13.03 31.90 -1.14
N ARG A 228 13.60 31.45 -0.02
CA ARG A 228 14.15 32.31 1.02
C ARG A 228 15.17 33.31 0.46
N THR A 229 16.11 32.82 -0.35
CA THR A 229 17.11 33.68 -1.02
C THR A 229 16.49 34.65 -2.02
N LYS A 230 15.46 34.23 -2.78
CA LYS A 230 14.72 35.11 -3.69
C LYS A 230 14.03 36.27 -2.96
N TYR A 231 13.34 35.98 -1.85
CA TYR A 231 12.59 37.00 -1.11
C TYR A 231 13.49 37.86 -0.20
N ALA A 232 14.58 37.31 0.34
CA ALA A 232 15.59 38.10 1.06
C ALA A 232 16.26 39.13 0.14
N PHE A 233 16.52 38.79 -1.13
CA PHE A 233 17.08 39.71 -2.11
C PHE A 233 16.09 40.79 -2.57
N MET A 234 14.77 40.52 -2.48
CA MET A 234 13.72 41.49 -2.85
C MET A 234 13.34 42.45 -1.71
N GLY A 235 14.02 42.39 -0.55
CA GLY A 235 13.85 43.36 0.55
C GLY A 235 12.47 43.35 1.21
N SER A 236 11.67 42.31 1.03
CA SER A 236 10.25 42.28 1.39
C SER A 236 9.92 41.38 2.59
N TYR A 237 10.73 41.43 3.65
CA TYR A 237 10.37 40.85 4.94
C TYR A 237 10.54 41.89 6.05
N GLU A 238 9.45 42.57 6.40
CA GLU A 238 9.14 42.75 7.82
C GLU A 238 8.41 41.47 8.25
N VAL A 239 9.06 40.68 9.11
CA VAL A 239 8.45 39.55 9.83
C VAL A 239 7.91 40.08 11.15
#